data_AF-A0A932AXQ6-F1
#
_entry.id   AF-A0A932AXQ6-F1
#
_cell.length_a   1.000
_cell.length_b   1.000
_cell.length_c   1.000
_cell.angle_alpha   90.00
_cell.angle_beta   90.00
_cell.angle_gamma   90.00
#
_symmetry.space_group_name_H-M   'P 1'
#
loop_
_entity.id
_entity.type
_entity.pdbx_description
1 polymer ?
#
loop_
_entity_poly.entity_id
_entity_poly.type
_entity_poly.pdbx_seq_one_letter_code
_entity_poly.pdbx_strand_id
1 'polypeptide(L)'
;MFIRIVTATAALALVATMPAPQASAQDNVLGGAILGGTAGAIIGGAATGRAGGAVAGGIIGAAAGAALGAQMEPRRAGYYWYDGRCWVRYRDGSYHRASRRYCDDY
;
A
#
# COMPACT_ATOMS: atom_id res chain seq x y z
N MET A 1 -1.71 -12.26 -31.95
CA MET A 1 -2.35 -12.46 -30.63
C MET A 1 -1.38 -13.06 -29.62
N PHE A 2 -0.76 -14.22 -29.91
CA PHE A 2 0.26 -14.85 -29.05
C PHE A 2 1.43 -13.94 -28.65
N ILE A 3 1.99 -13.18 -29.59
CA ILE A 3 3.13 -12.28 -29.32
C ILE A 3 2.81 -11.19 -28.29
N ARG A 4 1.56 -10.69 -28.22
CA ARG A 4 1.17 -9.64 -27.25
C ARG A 4 0.98 -10.19 -25.84
N ILE A 5 0.59 -11.46 -25.74
CA ILE A 5 0.44 -12.15 -24.45
C ILE A 5 1.85 -12.43 -23.89
N VAL A 6 2.78 -12.88 -24.75
CA VAL A 6 4.17 -13.15 -24.38
C VAL A 6 4.90 -11.87 -23.94
N THR A 7 4.67 -10.73 -24.58
CA THR A 7 5.29 -9.47 -24.14
C THR A 7 4.71 -8.95 -22.84
N ALA A 8 3.40 -9.10 -22.63
CA ALA A 8 2.74 -8.71 -21.39
C ALA A 8 3.20 -9.56 -20.20
N THR A 9 3.36 -10.87 -20.38
CA THR A 9 3.88 -11.76 -19.33
C THR A 9 5.36 -11.52 -19.06
N ALA A 10 6.17 -11.27 -20.09
CA ALA A 10 7.59 -10.96 -19.92
C ALA A 10 7.81 -9.64 -19.16
N ALA A 11 7.01 -8.61 -19.42
CA ALA A 11 7.09 -7.34 -18.69
C ALA A 11 6.66 -7.51 -17.22
N LEU A 12 5.61 -8.29 -16.95
CA LEU A 12 5.20 -8.61 -15.58
C LEU A 12 6.26 -9.39 -14.81
N ALA A 13 6.91 -10.35 -15.47
CA ALA A 13 7.99 -11.14 -14.89
C ALA A 13 9.21 -10.28 -14.53
N LEU A 14 9.52 -9.26 -15.35
CA LEU A 14 10.64 -8.36 -15.12
C LEU A 14 10.40 -7.39 -13.95
N VAL A 15 9.15 -7.00 -13.71
CA VAL A 15 8.77 -6.18 -12.55
C VAL A 15 8.78 -7.01 -11.26
N ALA A 16 8.41 -8.29 -11.34
CA ALA A 16 8.40 -9.20 -10.19
C ALA A 16 9.80 -9.51 -9.63
N THR A 17 10.87 -9.29 -10.41
CA THR A 17 12.25 -9.52 -9.97
C THR A 17 12.91 -8.29 -9.36
N MET A 18 12.23 -7.13 -9.31
CA MET A 18 12.80 -5.94 -8.68
C MET A 18 12.87 -6.14 -7.16
N PRO A 19 14.04 -5.93 -6.52
CA PRO A 19 14.16 -6.03 -5.07
C PRO A 19 13.34 -4.90 -4.42
N ALA A 20 12.30 -5.27 -3.68
CA ALA A 20 11.56 -4.31 -2.85
C ALA A 20 12.51 -3.77 -1.76
N PRO A 21 12.74 -2.45 -1.66
CA PRO A 21 13.58 -1.90 -0.61
C PRO A 21 12.92 -2.14 0.76
N GLN A 22 13.62 -2.79 1.67
CA GLN A 22 13.05 -3.13 2.97
C GLN A 22 13.09 -1.89 3.88
N ALA A 23 11.95 -1.24 4.05
CA ALA A 23 11.70 -0.34 5.16
C ALA A 23 10.27 -0.62 5.61
N SER A 24 10.02 -0.76 6.91
CA SER A 24 8.70 -1.03 7.51
C SER A 24 7.59 -0.08 7.03
N ALA A 25 8.00 1.09 6.56
CA ALA A 25 7.20 2.06 5.82
C ALA A 25 6.54 1.52 4.56
N GLN A 26 7.29 0.72 3.82
CA GLN A 26 6.86 0.11 2.59
C GLN A 26 5.76 -0.92 2.80
N ASP A 27 5.57 -1.51 3.97
CA ASP A 27 4.56 -2.56 4.09
C ASP A 27 3.14 -2.03 3.89
N ASN A 28 2.85 -0.83 4.41
CA ASN A 28 1.57 -0.17 4.22
C ASN A 28 1.47 0.46 2.82
N VAL A 29 2.56 1.06 2.33
CA VAL A 29 2.69 1.61 0.96
C VAL A 29 2.47 0.52 -0.08
N LEU A 30 3.16 -0.61 0.06
CA LEU A 30 3.13 -1.76 -0.83
C LEU A 30 1.79 -2.47 -0.72
N GLY A 31 1.24 -2.64 0.50
CA GLY A 31 -0.10 -3.17 0.70
C GLY A 31 -1.16 -2.33 -0.01
N GLY A 32 -1.09 -1.00 0.16
CA GLY A 32 -1.96 -0.05 -0.54
C GLY A 32 -1.74 -0.06 -2.06
N ALA A 33 -0.48 -0.10 -2.52
CA ALA A 33 -0.13 -0.11 -3.94
C ALA A 33 -0.59 -1.39 -4.64
N ILE A 34 -0.45 -2.54 -4.01
CA ILE A 34 -0.89 -3.82 -4.55
C ILE A 34 -2.42 -3.85 -4.63
N LEU A 35 -3.12 -3.48 -3.56
CA LEU A 35 -4.59 -3.44 -3.56
C LEU A 35 -5.13 -2.43 -4.58
N GLY A 36 -4.60 -1.20 -4.55
CA GLY A 36 -4.99 -0.14 -5.46
C GLY A 36 -4.67 -0.49 -6.91
N GLY A 37 -3.50 -1.08 -7.17
CA GLY A 37 -3.06 -1.44 -8.51
C GLY A 37 -3.83 -2.61 -9.10
N THR A 38 -4.12 -3.64 -8.31
CA THR A 38 -4.96 -4.75 -8.76
C THR A 38 -6.39 -4.29 -9.03
N ALA A 39 -7.00 -3.54 -8.12
CA ALA A 39 -8.35 -3.00 -8.29
C ALA A 39 -8.42 -2.06 -9.51
N GLY A 40 -7.46 -1.15 -9.62
CA GLY A 40 -7.36 -0.21 -10.74
C GLY A 40 -7.16 -0.90 -12.08
N ALA A 41 -6.40 -2.00 -12.13
CA ALA A 41 -6.21 -2.78 -13.35
C ALA A 41 -7.48 -3.52 -13.79
N ILE A 42 -8.22 -4.09 -12.84
CA ILE A 42 -9.52 -4.73 -13.13
C ILE A 42 -10.51 -3.69 -13.66
N ILE A 43 -10.64 -2.55 -12.98
CA ILE A 43 -11.58 -1.49 -13.37
C ILE A 43 -11.19 -0.88 -14.71
N GLY A 44 -9.92 -0.51 -14.90
CA GLY A 44 -9.45 0.08 -16.14
C GLY A 44 -9.51 -0.89 -17.33
N GLY A 45 -9.31 -2.19 -17.08
CA GLY A 45 -9.51 -3.25 -18.07
C GLY A 45 -10.99 -3.41 -18.46
N ALA A 46 -11.88 -3.42 -17.47
CA ALA A 46 -13.33 -3.53 -17.69
C ALA A 46 -13.91 -2.30 -18.39
N ALA A 47 -13.50 -1.09 -18.01
CA ALA A 47 -14.00 0.16 -18.56
C ALA A 47 -13.58 0.39 -20.02
N THR A 48 -12.39 -0.07 -20.40
CA THR A 48 -11.85 0.15 -21.76
C THR A 48 -11.96 -1.07 -22.67
N GLY A 49 -12.22 -2.26 -22.11
CA GLY A 49 -12.16 -3.54 -22.82
C GLY A 49 -10.78 -3.88 -23.39
N ARG A 50 -9.73 -3.19 -22.95
CA ARG A 50 -8.37 -3.29 -23.53
C ARG A 50 -7.32 -3.43 -22.43
N ALA A 51 -6.25 -4.16 -22.74
CA ALA A 51 -5.08 -4.30 -21.87
C ALA A 51 -4.46 -2.94 -21.50
N GLY A 52 -4.54 -1.93 -22.40
CA GLY A 52 -4.04 -0.59 -22.11
C GLY A 52 -4.76 0.10 -20.95
N GLY A 53 -6.08 -0.10 -20.82
CA GLY A 53 -6.81 0.45 -19.67
C GLY A 53 -6.52 -0.31 -18.38
N ALA A 54 -6.24 -1.61 -18.45
CA ALA A 54 -5.80 -2.36 -17.27
C ALA A 54 -4.43 -1.90 -16.78
N VAL A 55 -3.48 -1.65 -17.69
CA VAL A 55 -2.16 -1.12 -17.31
C VAL A 55 -2.28 0.29 -16.74
N ALA A 56 -3.01 1.18 -17.43
CA ALA A 56 -3.20 2.56 -16.97
C ALA A 56 -3.92 2.61 -15.62
N GLY A 57 -5.02 1.88 -15.48
CA GLY A 57 -5.78 1.78 -14.24
C GLY A 57 -4.96 1.17 -13.11
N GLY A 58 -4.11 0.17 -13.42
CA GLY A 58 -3.24 -0.45 -12.44
C GLY A 58 -2.13 0.48 -11.94
N ILE A 59 -1.51 1.27 -12.82
CA ILE A 59 -0.51 2.25 -12.41
C ILE A 59 -1.16 3.35 -11.54
N ILE A 60 -2.30 3.89 -11.97
CA ILE A 60 -3.01 4.95 -11.23
C ILE A 60 -3.46 4.44 -9.86
N GLY A 61 -4.08 3.26 -9.84
CA GLY A 61 -4.54 2.63 -8.61
C GLY A 61 -3.38 2.29 -7.67
N ALA A 62 -2.25 1.81 -8.20
CA ALA A 62 -1.07 1.52 -7.38
C ALA A 62 -0.46 2.79 -6.80
N ALA A 63 -0.36 3.87 -7.58
CA ALA A 63 0.15 5.15 -7.09
C ALA A 63 -0.77 5.75 -6.01
N ALA A 64 -2.08 5.71 -6.21
CA ALA A 64 -3.05 6.19 -5.22
C ALA A 64 -3.01 5.36 -3.93
N GLY A 65 -3.00 4.03 -4.06
CA GLY A 65 -2.90 3.12 -2.94
C GLY A 65 -1.57 3.23 -2.19
N ALA A 66 -0.45 3.41 -2.91
CA ALA A 66 0.86 3.69 -2.34
C ALA A 66 0.87 4.99 -1.54
N ALA A 67 0.28 6.05 -2.11
CA ALA A 67 0.19 7.34 -1.45
C ALA A 67 -0.60 7.22 -0.14
N LEU A 68 -1.76 6.56 -0.16
CA LEU A 68 -2.53 6.32 1.06
C LEU A 68 -1.78 5.44 2.06
N GLY A 69 -1.12 4.39 1.59
CA GLY A 69 -0.28 3.52 2.42
C GLY A 69 0.90 4.26 3.06
N ALA A 70 1.46 5.27 2.39
CA ALA A 70 2.51 6.14 2.92
C ALA A 70 1.98 7.09 4.00
N GLN A 71 0.72 7.53 3.90
CA GLN A 71 0.08 8.31 4.97
C GLN A 71 -0.27 7.43 6.17
N MET A 72 -0.54 6.15 5.91
CA MET A 72 -0.84 5.11 6.90
C MET A 72 0.43 4.51 7.51
N GLU A 73 1.61 5.00 7.13
CA GLU A 73 2.81 4.90 7.96
C GLU A 73 2.39 5.18 9.41
N PRO A 74 2.58 4.26 10.36
CA PRO A 74 2.33 4.57 11.75
C PRO A 74 3.16 5.80 12.07
N ARG A 75 2.50 6.96 12.13
CA ARG A 75 3.13 8.25 12.42
C ARG A 75 3.84 8.07 13.75
N ARG A 76 5.16 7.80 13.70
CA ARG A 76 6.23 7.74 14.73
C ARG A 76 5.88 7.44 16.19
N ALA A 77 4.68 7.00 16.49
CA ALA A 77 4.11 7.08 17.80
C ALA A 77 3.01 6.04 17.92
N GLY A 78 2.02 6.00 17.02
CA GLY A 78 0.84 5.14 17.24
C GLY A 78 0.19 5.38 18.61
N TYR A 79 0.60 6.45 19.29
CA TYR A 79 0.24 6.86 20.63
C TYR A 79 -0.96 7.76 20.46
N TYR A 80 -2.04 7.42 21.13
CA TYR A 80 -3.25 8.21 21.13
C TYR A 80 -3.79 8.28 22.56
N TRP A 81 -4.32 9.45 22.90
CA TRP A 81 -4.87 9.70 24.22
C TRP A 81 -6.34 9.31 24.23
N TYR A 82 -6.72 8.39 25.12
CA TYR A 82 -8.11 7.98 25.28
C TYR A 82 -8.38 7.65 26.74
N ASP A 83 -9.51 8.17 27.26
CA ASP A 83 -9.96 7.89 28.63
C ASP A 83 -8.90 8.20 29.71
N GLY A 84 -8.24 9.36 29.57
CA GLY A 84 -7.19 9.81 30.50
C GLY A 84 -5.91 8.96 30.49
N ARG A 85 -5.72 8.11 29.47
CA ARG A 85 -4.61 7.16 29.36
C ARG A 85 -3.98 7.21 27.97
N CYS A 86 -2.66 7.00 27.92
CA CYS A 86 -1.93 6.87 26.67
C CYS A 86 -1.99 5.42 26.19
N TRP A 87 -2.43 5.23 24.95
CA TRP A 87 -2.52 3.92 24.31
C TRP A 87 -1.65 3.90 23.07
N VAL A 88 -0.98 2.79 22.82
CA VAL A 88 -0.23 2.55 21.59
C VAL A 88 -0.84 1.39 20.83
N ARG A 89 -1.03 1.57 19.53
CA ARG A 89 -1.46 0.50 18.63
C ARG A 89 -0.24 -0.17 18.00
N TYR A 90 -0.08 -1.47 18.25
CA TYR A 90 0.93 -2.28 17.58
C TYR A 90 0.41 -2.82 16.24
N ARG A 91 1.34 -3.27 15.39
CA ARG A 91 1.06 -3.76 14.03
C ARG A 91 0.25 -5.06 14.01
N ASP A 92 0.29 -5.82 15.10
CA ASP A 92 -0.56 -6.98 15.38
C ASP A 92 -2.02 -6.60 15.70
N GLY A 93 -2.34 -5.30 15.77
CA GLY A 93 -3.65 -4.79 16.13
C GLY A 93 -3.92 -4.76 17.64
N SER A 94 -2.94 -5.15 18.46
CA SER A 94 -3.04 -5.07 19.91
C SER A 94 -2.86 -3.63 20.39
N TYR A 95 -3.54 -3.33 21.51
CA TYR A 95 -3.47 -2.02 22.16
C TYR A 95 -2.78 -2.19 23.51
N HIS A 96 -1.63 -1.54 23.65
CA HIS A 96 -0.88 -1.54 24.89
C HIS A 96 -0.95 -0.17 25.54
N ARG A 97 -0.97 -0.14 26.88
CA ARG A 97 -0.92 1.12 27.61
C ARG A 97 0.52 1.63 27.59
N ALA A 98 0.72 2.81 27.02
CA ALA A 98 2.02 3.48 26.99
C ALA A 98 2.17 4.41 28.20
N SER A 99 3.41 4.77 28.52
CA SER A 99 3.65 5.76 29.57
C SER A 99 3.14 7.13 29.12
N ARG A 100 2.64 7.93 30.06
CA ARG A 100 2.00 9.21 29.78
C ARG A 100 2.88 10.19 29.00
N ARG A 101 4.20 10.15 29.24
CA ARG A 101 5.19 11.03 28.57
C ARG A 101 5.16 10.91 27.04
N TYR A 102 4.91 9.71 26.51
CA TYR A 102 4.85 9.50 25.05
C TYR A 102 3.66 10.20 24.37
N CYS A 103 2.60 10.53 25.12
CA CYS A 103 1.48 11.30 24.63
C CYS A 103 1.54 12.79 25.02
N ASP A 104 2.44 13.20 25.92
CA ASP A 104 2.62 14.61 26.31
C ASP A 104 3.62 15.35 25.38
N ASP A 105 4.48 14.62 24.66
CA ASP A 105 5.47 15.15 23.71
C ASP A 105 4.90 15.43 22.28
N TYR A 106 3.59 15.27 22.05
CA TYR A 106 2.92 15.44 20.75
C TYR A 106 1.63 16.27 20.87
#